data_AF-A0A2V8M540-F1
#
_entry.id   AF-A0A2V8M540-F1
#
_cell.length_a   1.000
_cell.length_b   1.000
_cell.length_c   1.000
_cell.angle_alpha   90.00
_cell.angle_beta   90.00
_cell.angle_gamma   90.00
#
_symmetry.space_group_name_H-M   'P 1'
#
loop_
_entity.id
_entity.type
_entity.pdbx_description
1 polymer ?
#
loop_
_entity_poly.entity_id
_entity_poly.type
_entity_poly.pdbx_seq_one_letter_code
_entity_poly.pdbx_strand_id
1 'polypeptide(L)'
;MNRWSGSVLLTALFLFSNVSAFAMPQFLQLYRSDPFRNPAQDGCITCHMSPEGGDARNVFGQAFERAGEQITPMLRAQFPDRFIVPVSRQATGLVMHFSDPGNKQVVIESGGRMTLVDLDRKTVDGTPAATPGAAPPPATAASTAAQASERANIPVDGYAREGAFFGSNVVNLPVGKPLRAGGVDFLVQHRFSQDIKSAGFGGLFGFDSGATVAYSGRVGITDRIAFGISRSNYNNTKTIELNSSFQVARQGETSPLTIQARAGVEGQQNFHIMHRPFIQGVFTRTFADRVSLLAAPTFAFNTRNEDTFTPPSLIYGGEFNNTQ
;
A
#
# COMPACT_ATOMS: atom_id res chain seq x y z
N MET A 1 -11.59 52.82 -40.54
CA MET A 1 -12.19 52.34 -39.28
C MET A 1 -11.61 50.96 -38.98
N ASN A 2 -11.06 50.82 -37.79
CA ASN A 2 -10.23 49.71 -37.29
C ASN A 2 -10.81 48.31 -37.53
N ARG A 3 -9.94 47.34 -37.84
CA ARG A 3 -9.84 46.11 -37.04
C ARG A 3 -8.52 45.35 -37.25
N TRP A 4 -7.75 45.38 -36.19
CA TRP A 4 -6.54 44.62 -35.87
C TRP A 4 -6.93 43.23 -35.33
N SER A 5 -6.05 42.24 -35.62
CA SER A 5 -5.62 41.12 -34.74
C SER A 5 -6.65 40.04 -34.37
N GLY A 6 -6.30 38.77 -34.22
CA GLY A 6 -5.00 38.11 -34.23
C GLY A 6 -5.19 36.63 -33.87
N SER A 7 -4.28 35.80 -34.37
CA SER A 7 -4.13 34.40 -34.00
C SER A 7 -3.84 34.28 -32.50
N VAL A 8 -4.56 33.43 -31.78
CA VAL A 8 -4.21 33.02 -30.41
C VAL A 8 -3.87 31.54 -30.43
N LEU A 9 -2.56 31.29 -30.44
CA LEU A 9 -1.92 30.02 -30.15
C LEU A 9 -2.08 29.76 -28.65
N LEU A 10 -2.85 28.74 -28.27
CA LEU A 10 -3.06 28.37 -26.86
C LEU A 10 -1.90 27.48 -26.39
N THR A 11 -0.82 28.09 -25.91
CA THR A 11 0.27 27.37 -25.24
C THR A 11 -0.13 27.14 -23.77
N ALA A 12 -0.51 25.91 -23.44
CA ALA A 12 -0.77 25.52 -22.05
C ALA A 12 0.56 25.30 -21.31
N LEU A 13 1.01 26.30 -20.55
CA LEU A 13 2.06 26.12 -19.54
C LEU A 13 1.46 25.37 -18.33
N PHE A 14 1.86 24.11 -18.16
CA PHE A 14 1.69 23.39 -16.90
C PHE A 14 2.72 23.91 -15.90
N LEU A 15 2.29 24.82 -15.02
CA LEU A 15 3.01 25.13 -13.79
C LEU A 15 2.78 23.97 -12.81
N PHE A 16 3.69 23.00 -12.79
CA PHE A 16 3.80 22.05 -11.68
C PHE A 16 4.25 22.84 -10.44
N SER A 17 3.31 23.21 -9.59
CA SER A 17 3.60 23.57 -8.21
C SER A 17 4.19 22.34 -7.51
N ASN A 18 5.50 22.39 -7.24
CA ASN A 18 6.24 21.46 -6.39
C ASN A 18 5.75 21.55 -4.94
N VAL A 19 4.52 21.10 -4.67
CA VAL A 19 4.09 20.84 -3.31
C VAL A 19 4.57 19.44 -2.99
N SER A 20 5.74 19.36 -2.35
CA SER A 20 6.20 18.12 -1.74
C SER A 20 5.15 17.70 -0.70
N ALA A 21 4.26 16.78 -1.09
CA ALA A 21 3.43 16.07 -0.15
C ALA A 21 4.38 15.23 0.73
N PHE A 22 4.89 15.84 1.80
CA PHE A 22 5.63 15.14 2.83
C PHE A 22 4.63 14.23 3.55
N ALA A 23 4.43 13.03 3.01
CA ALA A 23 3.87 11.93 3.75
C ALA A 23 4.85 11.64 4.89
N MET A 24 4.66 12.28 6.05
CA MET A 24 5.45 11.98 7.23
C MET A 24 5.13 10.53 7.60
N PRO A 25 6.07 9.58 7.45
CA PRO A 25 5.78 8.20 7.75
C PRO A 25 5.51 8.10 9.25
N GLN A 26 4.46 7.38 9.64
CA GLN A 26 4.11 7.11 11.05
C GLN A 26 5.33 6.68 11.90
N PHE A 27 6.31 6.04 11.27
CA PHE A 27 7.58 5.62 11.87
C PHE A 27 8.49 6.77 12.33
N LEU A 28 8.61 7.83 11.53
CA LEU A 28 9.41 8.98 11.91
C LEU A 28 8.78 9.70 13.11
N GLN A 29 7.45 9.71 13.17
CA GLN A 29 6.71 10.24 14.32
C GLN A 29 6.97 9.40 15.59
N LEU A 30 6.97 8.05 15.48
CA LEU A 30 7.32 7.16 16.60
C LEU A 30 8.72 7.46 17.13
N TYR A 31 9.72 7.55 16.24
CA TYR A 31 11.08 7.91 16.63
C TYR A 31 11.16 9.30 17.28
N ARG A 32 10.45 10.30 16.72
CA ARG A 32 10.40 11.66 17.27
C ARG A 32 9.73 11.74 18.64
N SER A 33 8.81 10.82 18.94
CA SER A 33 8.12 10.73 20.23
C SER A 33 8.91 9.94 21.28
N ASP A 34 9.98 9.26 20.89
CA ASP A 34 10.77 8.45 21.83
C ASP A 34 11.57 9.33 22.80
N PRO A 35 11.50 9.09 24.12
CA PRO A 35 12.16 9.92 25.12
C PRO A 35 13.69 9.81 25.06
N PHE A 36 14.24 8.74 24.47
CA PHE A 36 15.67 8.54 24.32
C PHE A 36 16.17 8.88 22.93
N ARG A 37 15.35 9.45 22.03
CA ARG A 37 15.80 9.76 20.67
C ARG A 37 17.03 10.67 20.68
N ASN A 38 17.95 10.44 19.74
CA ASN A 38 18.99 11.40 19.44
C ASN A 38 18.41 12.47 18.48
N PRO A 39 18.21 13.73 18.93
CA PRO A 39 17.62 14.77 18.08
C PRO A 39 18.54 15.17 16.92
N ALA A 40 19.84 14.86 16.97
CA ALA A 40 20.77 15.09 15.86
C ALA A 40 20.52 14.12 14.68
N GLN A 41 19.82 13.02 14.93
CA GLN A 41 19.47 12.00 13.94
C GLN A 41 17.98 12.08 13.64
N ASP A 42 17.55 13.16 12.99
CA ASP A 42 16.15 13.41 12.62
C ASP A 42 16.00 13.43 11.08
N GLY A 43 14.81 13.08 10.60
CA GLY A 43 14.49 12.99 9.16
C GLY A 43 14.44 11.57 8.61
N CYS A 44 14.22 11.45 7.30
CA CYS A 44 14.03 10.14 6.66
C CYS A 44 15.27 9.24 6.74
N ILE A 45 16.48 9.84 6.78
CA ILE A 45 17.76 9.13 6.92
C ILE A 45 17.88 8.35 8.24
N THR A 46 17.00 8.62 9.21
CA THR A 46 16.92 7.79 10.41
C THR A 46 16.62 6.35 10.05
N CYS A 47 15.67 6.10 9.14
CA CYS A 47 15.26 4.76 8.73
C CYS A 47 15.76 4.36 7.33
N HIS A 48 16.14 5.32 6.51
CA HIS A 48 16.51 5.14 5.11
C HIS A 48 17.98 5.45 4.85
N MET A 49 18.50 5.01 3.71
CA MET A 49 19.88 5.30 3.29
C MET A 49 20.02 6.75 2.79
N SER A 50 18.95 7.33 2.22
CA SER A 50 18.91 8.71 1.74
C SER A 50 18.20 9.70 2.69
N PRO A 51 18.59 10.99 2.70
CA PRO A 51 17.87 12.06 3.38
C PRO A 51 16.44 12.29 2.89
N GLU A 52 16.18 12.01 1.61
CA GLU A 52 14.88 12.20 0.98
C GLU A 52 13.90 11.08 1.36
N GLY A 53 14.41 9.91 1.74
CA GLY A 53 13.63 8.72 2.07
C GLY A 53 13.09 7.98 0.84
N GLY A 54 12.31 6.93 1.10
CA GLY A 54 11.66 6.15 0.03
C GLY A 54 12.58 5.19 -0.74
N ASP A 55 13.88 5.19 -0.45
CA ASP A 55 14.84 4.18 -0.88
C ASP A 55 14.98 3.05 0.16
N ALA A 56 15.99 2.18 -0.01
CA ALA A 56 16.22 1.06 0.87
C ALA A 56 16.39 1.50 2.34
N ARG A 57 15.90 0.67 3.27
CA ARG A 57 16.09 0.90 4.70
C ARG A 57 17.55 0.68 5.09
N ASN A 58 18.08 1.56 5.92
CA ASN A 58 19.39 1.37 6.52
C ASN A 58 19.34 0.26 7.60
N VAL A 59 20.47 -0.03 8.24
CA VAL A 59 20.57 -1.09 9.26
C VAL A 59 19.60 -0.89 10.44
N PHE A 60 19.36 0.37 10.85
CA PHE A 60 18.37 0.69 11.87
C PHE A 60 16.95 0.42 11.39
N GLY A 61 16.59 0.92 10.20
CA GLY A 61 15.27 0.71 9.62
C GLY A 61 14.92 -0.78 9.47
N GLN A 62 15.89 -1.62 9.08
CA GLN A 62 15.72 -3.07 9.00
C GLN A 62 15.58 -3.73 10.38
N ALA A 63 16.31 -3.27 11.39
CA ALA A 63 16.19 -3.78 12.75
C ALA A 63 14.85 -3.37 13.40
N PHE A 64 14.40 -2.14 13.17
CA PHE A 64 13.09 -1.66 13.60
C PHE A 64 11.94 -2.46 12.99
N GLU A 65 12.01 -2.78 11.69
CA GLU A 65 11.04 -3.66 11.02
C GLU A 65 11.02 -5.06 11.65
N ARG A 66 12.19 -5.67 11.88
CA ARG A 66 12.30 -6.97 12.54
C ARG A 66 11.77 -6.96 13.98
N ALA A 67 11.83 -5.81 14.65
CA ALA A 67 11.23 -5.60 15.98
C ALA A 67 9.71 -5.38 15.93
N GLY A 68 9.05 -5.61 14.79
CA GLY A 68 7.61 -5.41 14.63
C GLY A 68 7.20 -3.95 14.64
N GLU A 69 8.08 -3.06 14.17
CA GLU A 69 7.86 -1.61 14.10
C GLU A 69 7.65 -0.96 15.48
N GLN A 70 8.28 -1.53 16.50
CA GLN A 70 8.29 -1.00 17.87
C GLN A 70 9.70 -0.62 18.32
N ILE A 71 9.80 0.50 19.04
CA ILE A 71 11.06 0.91 19.67
C ILE A 71 11.19 0.21 21.02
N THR A 72 11.80 -0.97 21.00
CA THR A 72 12.02 -1.80 22.19
C THR A 72 13.28 -1.38 22.94
N PRO A 73 13.43 -1.75 24.23
CA PRO A 73 14.67 -1.51 24.97
C PRO A 73 15.91 -2.14 24.31
N MET A 74 15.76 -3.32 23.72
CA MET A 74 16.82 -3.97 22.94
C MET A 74 17.22 -3.15 21.72
N LEU A 75 16.25 -2.62 20.97
CA LEU A 75 16.54 -1.80 19.80
C LEU A 75 17.28 -0.52 20.18
N ARG A 76 16.87 0.16 21.25
CA ARG A 76 17.58 1.36 21.72
C ARG A 76 19.02 1.08 22.11
N ALA A 77 19.28 -0.04 22.80
CA ALA A 77 20.63 -0.44 23.18
C ALA A 77 21.52 -0.78 21.97
N GLN A 78 20.95 -1.36 20.90
CA GLN A 78 21.67 -1.74 19.69
C GLN A 78 22.09 -0.54 18.82
N PHE A 79 21.39 0.59 18.89
CA PHE A 79 21.60 1.75 18.03
C PHE A 79 21.90 3.01 18.85
N PRO A 80 23.07 3.10 19.51
CA PRO A 80 23.43 4.22 20.37
C PRO A 80 23.64 5.55 19.62
N ASP A 81 23.80 5.51 18.30
CA ASP A 81 23.79 6.70 17.44
C ASP A 81 22.37 7.29 17.32
N ARG A 82 21.34 6.45 17.41
CA ARG A 82 19.91 6.83 17.30
C ARG A 82 19.25 7.04 18.66
N PHE A 83 19.73 6.40 19.72
CA PHE A 83 19.18 6.55 21.05
C PHE A 83 20.26 6.88 22.08
N ILE A 84 20.03 7.97 22.82
CA ILE A 84 20.87 8.39 23.93
C ILE A 84 20.28 7.80 25.19
N VAL A 85 20.76 6.61 25.56
CA VAL A 85 20.31 5.89 26.76
C VAL A 85 21.36 5.97 27.88
N PRO A 86 20.95 6.03 29.15
CA PRO A 86 21.89 5.90 30.27
C PRO A 86 22.54 4.51 30.25
N VAL A 87 23.86 4.47 30.49
CA VAL A 87 24.64 3.23 30.55
C VAL A 87 25.48 3.17 31.82
N SER A 88 25.58 1.99 32.43
CA SER A 88 26.51 1.70 33.53
C SER A 88 27.54 0.67 33.07
N ARG A 89 28.81 1.05 33.14
CA ARG A 89 29.94 0.18 32.78
C ARG A 89 30.53 -0.38 34.07
N GLN A 90 30.46 -1.70 34.23
CA GLN A 90 31.04 -2.41 35.36
C GLN A 90 32.36 -3.07 34.95
N ALA A 91 33.13 -3.56 35.92
CA ALA A 91 34.41 -4.22 35.66
C ALA A 91 34.25 -5.43 34.72
N THR A 92 35.24 -5.62 33.85
CA THR A 92 35.36 -6.72 32.86
C THR A 92 34.15 -6.91 31.93
N GLY A 93 34.08 -6.08 30.89
CA GLY A 93 33.29 -6.37 29.68
C GLY A 93 31.77 -6.37 29.85
N LEU A 94 31.25 -5.89 30.99
CA LEU A 94 29.83 -5.82 31.31
C LEU A 94 29.32 -4.38 31.17
N VAL A 95 28.33 -4.17 30.30
CA VAL A 95 27.64 -2.88 30.12
C VAL A 95 26.14 -3.07 30.33
N MET A 96 25.55 -2.28 31.21
CA MET A 96 24.10 -2.25 31.43
C MET A 96 23.53 -1.02 30.74
N HIS A 97 22.53 -1.23 29.88
CA HIS A 97 21.81 -0.20 29.15
C HIS A 97 20.42 -0.04 29.78
N PHE A 98 20.13 1.16 30.31
CA PHE A 98 18.84 1.51 30.90
C PHE A 98 17.92 2.10 29.82
N SER A 99 17.60 1.25 28.85
CA SER A 99 16.94 1.63 27.61
C SER A 99 15.42 1.48 27.62
N ASP A 100 14.83 1.13 28.75
CA ASP A 100 13.39 1.10 28.97
C ASP A 100 12.92 2.36 29.71
N PRO A 101 12.08 3.22 29.10
CA PRO A 101 11.50 4.38 29.77
C PRO A 101 10.71 4.02 31.03
N GLY A 102 10.16 2.81 31.09
CA GLY A 102 9.40 2.30 32.23
C GLY A 102 10.26 1.75 33.37
N ASN A 103 11.58 1.62 33.19
CA ASN A 103 12.52 0.99 34.14
C ASN A 103 12.14 -0.44 34.56
N LYS A 104 11.40 -1.17 33.72
CA LYS A 104 11.00 -2.57 33.95
C LYS A 104 11.95 -3.55 33.29
N GLN A 105 12.70 -3.10 32.30
CA GLN A 105 13.65 -3.92 31.56
C GLN A 105 15.03 -3.24 31.50
N VAL A 106 16.07 -4.07 31.52
CA VAL A 106 17.47 -3.64 31.36
C VAL A 106 18.12 -4.52 30.31
N VAL A 107 18.88 -3.92 29.39
CA VAL A 107 19.67 -4.69 28.43
C VAL A 107 21.09 -4.80 28.96
N ILE A 108 21.58 -6.03 29.10
CA ILE A 108 22.93 -6.33 29.55
C ILE A 108 23.76 -6.78 28.36
N GLU A 109 24.87 -6.11 28.12
CA GLU A 109 25.88 -6.48 27.15
C GLU A 109 27.07 -7.11 27.88
N SER A 110 27.41 -8.36 27.51
CA SER A 110 28.57 -9.07 28.03
C SER A 110 29.19 -9.92 26.93
N GLY A 111 30.51 -9.82 26.75
CA GLY A 111 31.22 -10.55 25.70
C GLY A 111 30.71 -10.26 24.28
N GLY A 112 30.22 -9.04 24.04
CA GLY A 112 29.62 -8.64 22.75
C GLY A 112 28.20 -9.16 22.50
N ARG A 113 27.60 -9.89 23.46
CA ARG A 113 26.21 -10.35 23.38
C ARG A 113 25.30 -9.48 24.24
N MET A 114 24.24 -8.95 23.65
CA MET A 114 23.17 -8.26 24.38
C MET A 114 22.11 -9.24 24.84
N THR A 115 21.58 -9.05 26.05
CA THR A 115 20.59 -9.90 26.70
C THR A 115 19.57 -9.00 27.37
N LEU A 116 18.27 -9.24 27.16
CA LEU A 116 17.19 -8.48 27.78
C LEU A 116 16.80 -9.10 29.11
N VAL A 117 16.90 -8.33 30.19
CA VAL A 117 16.44 -8.73 31.52
C VAL A 117 15.12 -8.02 31.83
N ASP A 118 14.05 -8.77 32.05
CA ASP A 118 12.75 -8.26 32.49
C ASP A 118 12.65 -8.42 34.01
N LEU A 119 12.63 -7.30 34.73
CA LEU A 119 12.66 -7.26 36.19
C LEU A 119 11.30 -7.64 36.79
N ASP A 120 10.20 -7.28 36.13
CA ASP A 120 8.84 -7.59 36.56
C ASP A 120 8.55 -9.08 36.42
N ARG A 121 8.88 -9.66 35.25
CA ARG A 121 8.65 -11.08 34.96
C ARG A 121 9.75 -11.99 35.48
N LYS A 122 10.88 -11.42 35.95
CA LYS A 122 12.09 -12.15 36.36
C LYS A 122 12.56 -13.10 35.25
N THR A 123 12.68 -12.58 34.03
CA THR A 123 13.14 -13.36 32.87
C THR A 123 14.38 -12.75 32.24
N VAL A 124 15.13 -13.61 31.53
CA VAL A 124 16.30 -13.26 30.73
C VAL A 124 16.05 -13.79 29.32
N ASP A 125 15.98 -12.90 28.34
CA ASP A 125 15.54 -13.19 26.97
C ASP A 125 14.21 -13.98 26.93
N GLY A 126 13.28 -13.65 27.84
CA GLY A 126 12.00 -14.34 27.99
C GLY A 126 12.05 -15.67 28.73
N THR A 127 13.24 -16.17 29.08
CA THR A 127 13.41 -17.39 29.89
C THR A 127 13.34 -17.05 31.37
N PRO A 128 12.46 -17.68 32.17
CA PRO A 128 12.42 -17.46 33.63
C PRO A 128 13.79 -17.67 34.27
N ALA A 129 14.20 -16.73 35.12
CA ALA A 129 15.41 -16.85 35.90
C ALA A 129 15.29 -18.08 36.81
N ALA A 130 16.18 -19.05 36.64
CA ALA A 130 16.21 -20.24 37.47
C ALA A 130 16.96 -19.95 38.78
N THR A 131 16.43 -20.48 39.89
CA THR A 131 17.19 -20.61 41.13
C THR A 131 18.30 -21.64 40.92
N PRO A 132 19.55 -21.39 41.38
CA PRO A 132 20.62 -22.38 41.28
C PRO A 132 20.19 -23.73 41.88
N GLY A 133 20.24 -24.81 41.08
CA GLY A 133 19.91 -26.17 41.51
C GLY A 133 18.52 -26.70 41.12
N ALA A 134 17.66 -25.91 40.47
CA ALA A 134 16.40 -26.40 39.92
C ALA A 134 16.59 -26.94 38.48
N ALA A 135 16.08 -28.14 38.19
CA ALA A 135 16.08 -28.69 36.84
C ALA A 135 15.28 -27.77 35.89
N PRO A 136 15.72 -27.56 34.64
CA PRO A 136 15.05 -26.64 33.73
C PRO A 136 13.60 -27.09 33.49
N PRO A 137 12.60 -26.21 33.68
CA PRO A 137 11.27 -26.50 33.19
C PRO A 137 11.30 -26.56 31.65
N PRO A 138 10.47 -27.39 31.01
CA PRO A 138 10.40 -27.45 29.56
C PRO A 138 10.10 -26.05 29.00
N ALA A 139 10.96 -25.59 28.10
CA ALA A 139 10.94 -24.23 27.59
C ALA A 139 9.62 -23.91 26.87
N THR A 140 8.80 -23.07 27.49
CA THR A 140 7.60 -22.47 26.86
C THR A 140 7.98 -21.25 26.00
N ALA A 141 9.02 -21.38 25.18
CA ALA A 141 9.43 -20.34 24.21
C ALA A 141 8.56 -20.32 22.94
N ALA A 142 7.49 -21.13 22.90
CA ALA A 142 6.70 -21.38 21.69
C ALA A 142 5.62 -20.34 21.38
N SER A 143 5.40 -19.29 22.20
CA SER A 143 4.30 -18.34 21.97
C SER A 143 4.72 -17.10 21.18
N THR A 144 5.81 -16.44 21.54
CA THR A 144 6.21 -15.16 20.90
C THR A 144 7.07 -15.37 19.67
N ALA A 145 7.94 -16.39 19.68
CA ALA A 145 8.73 -16.78 18.50
C ALA A 145 7.84 -17.41 17.41
N ALA A 146 6.75 -18.10 17.79
CA ALA A 146 5.78 -18.62 16.83
C ALA A 146 4.94 -17.50 16.20
N GLN A 147 4.52 -16.48 16.96
CA GLN A 147 3.80 -15.34 16.37
C GLN A 147 4.69 -14.43 15.51
N ALA A 148 5.97 -14.26 15.88
CA ALA A 148 6.94 -13.52 15.08
C ALA A 148 7.40 -14.32 13.85
N SER A 149 7.59 -15.64 13.97
CA SER A 149 7.90 -16.51 12.82
C SER A 149 6.69 -16.68 11.90
N GLU A 150 5.47 -16.72 12.44
CA GLU A 150 4.25 -16.80 11.65
C GLU A 150 3.95 -15.49 10.92
N ARG A 151 4.25 -14.31 11.50
CA ARG A 151 4.22 -13.03 10.77
C ARG A 151 5.38 -12.85 9.79
N ALA A 152 6.59 -13.33 10.12
CA ALA A 152 7.72 -13.35 9.19
C ALA A 152 7.52 -14.35 8.04
N ASN A 153 6.66 -15.36 8.24
CA ASN A 153 6.22 -16.33 7.24
C ASN A 153 4.89 -15.95 6.59
N ILE A 154 4.25 -14.82 6.93
CA ILE A 154 3.23 -14.25 6.05
C ILE A 154 3.99 -13.90 4.78
N PRO A 155 3.72 -14.55 3.63
CA PRO A 155 4.41 -14.22 2.41
C PRO A 155 4.06 -12.78 2.08
N VAL A 156 4.94 -11.84 2.42
CA VAL A 156 4.79 -10.45 2.00
C VAL A 156 4.90 -10.51 0.49
N ASP A 157 3.82 -10.14 -0.16
CA ASP A 157 3.75 -10.27 -1.58
C ASP A 157 4.87 -9.42 -2.22
N GLY A 158 5.89 -10.05 -2.80
CA GLY A 158 6.93 -9.35 -3.57
C GLY A 158 6.36 -8.50 -4.72
N TYR A 159 5.14 -8.81 -5.20
CA TYR A 159 4.35 -8.02 -6.15
C TYR A 159 3.78 -6.73 -5.53
N ALA A 160 3.55 -6.67 -4.20
CA ALA A 160 3.00 -5.48 -3.55
C ALA A 160 3.92 -4.26 -3.67
N ARG A 161 5.23 -4.49 -3.79
CA ARG A 161 6.27 -3.45 -3.91
C ARG A 161 6.86 -3.30 -5.31
N GLU A 162 6.42 -4.09 -6.30
CA GLU A 162 6.93 -4.01 -7.66
C GLU A 162 6.35 -2.81 -8.41
N GLY A 163 7.22 -1.93 -8.90
CA GLY A 163 6.88 -0.74 -9.67
C GLY A 163 6.13 0.36 -8.91
N ALA A 164 5.73 1.41 -9.65
CA ALA A 164 5.17 2.62 -9.08
C ALA A 164 3.67 2.51 -8.72
N PHE A 165 3.00 1.44 -9.14
CA PHE A 165 1.58 1.22 -8.82
C PHE A 165 1.44 0.37 -7.56
N PHE A 166 0.72 0.88 -6.57
CA PHE A 166 0.39 0.12 -5.35
C PHE A 166 -1.05 -0.41 -5.44
N GLY A 167 -1.27 -1.64 -4.96
CA GLY A 167 -2.58 -2.29 -5.01
C GLY A 167 -2.97 -2.83 -6.38
N SER A 168 -4.25 -3.16 -6.53
CA SER A 168 -4.84 -3.77 -7.73
C SER A 168 -5.31 -2.78 -8.78
N ASN A 169 -5.51 -1.52 -8.39
CA ASN A 169 -6.06 -0.47 -9.22
C ASN A 169 -5.35 0.86 -8.98
N VAL A 170 -5.29 1.68 -10.03
CA VAL A 170 -4.99 3.11 -9.96
C VAL A 170 -6.23 3.84 -10.39
N VAL A 171 -6.85 4.57 -9.45
CA VAL A 171 -8.21 5.11 -9.61
C VAL A 171 -9.18 3.97 -9.95
N ASN A 172 -9.61 3.84 -11.21
CA ASN A 172 -10.52 2.80 -11.68
C ASN A 172 -9.86 1.82 -12.66
N LEU A 173 -8.59 2.04 -13.01
CA LEU A 173 -7.90 1.20 -13.98
C LEU A 173 -7.18 0.05 -13.26
N PRO A 174 -7.34 -1.21 -13.70
CA PRO A 174 -6.54 -2.31 -13.16
C PRO A 174 -5.08 -2.14 -13.55
N VAL A 175 -4.15 -2.50 -12.67
CA VAL A 175 -2.71 -2.33 -12.92
C VAL A 175 -2.01 -3.60 -13.44
N GLY A 176 -2.77 -4.68 -13.63
CA GLY A 176 -2.24 -5.96 -14.11
C GLY A 176 -1.42 -6.74 -13.07
N LYS A 177 -1.47 -6.33 -11.79
CA LYS A 177 -0.83 -7.06 -10.70
C LYS A 177 -1.58 -8.36 -10.43
N PRO A 178 -0.88 -9.51 -10.43
CA PRO A 178 -1.51 -10.79 -10.11
C PRO A 178 -1.90 -10.82 -8.64
N LEU A 179 -2.94 -11.61 -8.32
CA LEU A 179 -3.26 -11.98 -6.96
C LEU A 179 -2.86 -13.45 -6.80
N ARG A 180 -2.01 -13.76 -5.81
CA ARG A 180 -1.55 -15.13 -5.57
C ARG A 180 -2.69 -16.07 -5.21
N ALA A 181 -2.46 -17.37 -5.39
CA ALA A 181 -3.39 -18.41 -4.93
C ALA A 181 -3.73 -18.22 -3.44
N GLY A 182 -5.03 -18.23 -3.11
CA GLY A 182 -5.54 -17.98 -1.76
C GLY A 182 -5.51 -16.51 -1.31
N GLY A 183 -4.92 -15.61 -2.10
CA GLY A 183 -4.92 -14.18 -1.81
C GLY A 183 -6.31 -13.58 -1.90
N VAL A 184 -6.60 -12.63 -1.02
CA VAL A 184 -7.87 -11.88 -1.01
C VAL A 184 -7.57 -10.40 -1.05
N ASP A 185 -8.32 -9.68 -1.88
CA ASP A 185 -8.22 -8.24 -2.06
C ASP A 185 -9.61 -7.63 -1.91
N PHE A 186 -9.74 -6.66 -1.01
CA PHE A 186 -10.99 -5.95 -0.76
C PHE A 186 -10.75 -4.45 -0.92
N LEU A 187 -11.50 -3.85 -1.84
CA LEU A 187 -11.34 -2.48 -2.25
C LEU A 187 -12.62 -1.70 -1.99
N VAL A 188 -12.49 -0.56 -1.32
CA VAL A 188 -13.57 0.42 -1.13
C VAL A 188 -13.20 1.68 -1.90
N GLN A 189 -14.00 2.03 -2.90
CA GLN A 189 -13.80 3.21 -3.74
C GLN A 189 -14.89 4.24 -3.50
N HIS A 190 -14.50 5.51 -3.46
CA HIS A 190 -15.39 6.66 -3.40
C HIS A 190 -15.05 7.59 -4.56
N ARG A 191 -16.05 7.95 -5.36
CA ARG A 191 -15.94 8.98 -6.40
C ARG A 191 -16.93 10.09 -6.09
N PHE A 192 -16.39 11.26 -5.79
CA PHE A 192 -17.16 12.48 -5.61
C PHE A 192 -17.70 13.00 -6.95
N SER A 193 -18.92 13.51 -6.94
CA SER A 193 -19.69 13.78 -8.17
C SER A 193 -19.45 15.18 -8.74
N GLN A 194 -18.99 16.11 -7.92
CA GLN A 194 -18.79 17.49 -8.33
C GLN A 194 -17.42 17.70 -9.00
N ASP A 195 -17.38 18.57 -10.01
CA ASP A 195 -16.14 18.97 -10.66
C ASP A 195 -15.28 19.87 -9.75
N ILE A 196 -13.96 19.68 -9.81
CA ILE A 196 -12.96 20.38 -8.99
C ILE A 196 -13.04 21.90 -9.17
N LYS A 197 -13.20 22.39 -10.41
CA LYS A 197 -13.26 23.84 -10.68
C LYS A 197 -14.55 24.45 -10.16
N SER A 198 -15.67 23.74 -10.32
CA SER A 198 -16.99 24.18 -9.87
C SER A 198 -17.14 24.19 -8.35
N ALA A 199 -16.56 23.20 -7.65
CA ALA A 199 -16.58 23.13 -6.19
C ALA A 199 -15.63 24.15 -5.56
N GLY A 200 -14.45 24.33 -6.15
CA GLY A 200 -13.40 25.20 -5.62
C GLY A 200 -12.97 24.83 -4.20
N PHE A 201 -12.21 25.72 -3.55
CA PHE A 201 -11.73 25.48 -2.18
C PHE A 201 -12.87 25.40 -1.15
N GLY A 202 -13.94 26.20 -1.32
CA GLY A 202 -15.07 26.28 -0.40
C GLY A 202 -15.95 25.03 -0.35
N GLY A 203 -15.97 24.22 -1.42
CA GLY A 203 -16.62 22.89 -1.44
C GLY A 203 -15.60 21.75 -1.38
N LEU A 204 -14.41 22.01 -0.80
CA LEU A 204 -13.29 21.09 -0.70
C LEU A 204 -13.01 20.37 -2.02
N PHE A 205 -12.94 21.09 -3.14
CA PHE A 205 -12.66 20.53 -4.47
C PHE A 205 -13.58 19.36 -4.88
N GLY A 206 -14.79 19.32 -4.33
CA GLY A 206 -15.81 18.31 -4.60
C GLY A 206 -15.93 17.23 -3.54
N PHE A 207 -15.03 17.19 -2.54
CA PHE A 207 -15.09 16.22 -1.44
C PHE A 207 -16.37 16.36 -0.58
N ASP A 208 -16.99 17.53 -0.55
CA ASP A 208 -18.27 17.76 0.16
C ASP A 208 -19.50 17.31 -0.64
N SER A 209 -19.32 16.80 -1.86
CA SER A 209 -20.42 16.32 -2.70
C SER A 209 -20.84 14.88 -2.39
N GLY A 210 -22.00 14.48 -2.90
CA GLY A 210 -22.42 13.08 -2.86
C GLY A 210 -21.40 12.17 -3.57
N ALA A 211 -21.08 11.04 -2.93
CA ALA A 211 -20.13 10.06 -3.45
C ALA A 211 -20.83 8.84 -4.06
N THR A 212 -20.37 8.45 -5.24
CA THR A 212 -20.54 7.09 -5.74
C THR A 212 -19.59 6.18 -4.97
N VAL A 213 -20.12 5.11 -4.38
CA VAL A 213 -19.37 4.10 -3.65
C VAL A 213 -19.34 2.82 -4.45
N ALA A 214 -18.18 2.17 -4.49
CA ALA A 214 -18.03 0.81 -4.99
C ALA A 214 -17.29 -0.06 -3.97
N TYR A 215 -17.79 -1.27 -3.81
CA TYR A 215 -17.14 -2.33 -3.03
C TYR A 215 -16.71 -3.41 -4.00
N SER A 216 -15.45 -3.80 -3.97
CA SER A 216 -14.93 -4.87 -4.80
C SER A 216 -14.21 -5.90 -3.94
N GLY A 217 -14.45 -7.17 -4.21
CA GLY A 217 -13.73 -8.29 -3.64
C GLY A 217 -13.10 -9.13 -4.76
N ARG A 218 -11.86 -9.56 -4.58
CA ARG A 218 -11.15 -10.44 -5.51
C ARG A 218 -10.45 -11.55 -4.75
N VAL A 219 -10.46 -12.75 -5.32
CA VAL A 219 -9.80 -13.93 -4.79
C VAL A 219 -8.89 -14.55 -5.84
N GLY A 220 -7.65 -14.86 -5.46
CA GLY A 220 -6.70 -15.57 -6.31
C GLY A 220 -6.96 -17.07 -6.24
N ILE A 221 -7.33 -17.68 -7.36
CA ILE A 221 -7.56 -19.12 -7.45
C ILE A 221 -6.23 -19.85 -7.66
N THR A 222 -5.39 -19.26 -8.51
CA THR A 222 -4.01 -19.70 -8.76
C THR A 222 -3.11 -18.49 -8.77
N ASP A 223 -1.79 -18.67 -8.90
CA ASP A 223 -0.87 -17.55 -9.06
C ASP A 223 -1.02 -16.79 -10.41
N ARG A 224 -1.91 -17.26 -11.29
CA ARG A 224 -2.21 -16.62 -12.58
C ARG A 224 -3.68 -16.28 -12.78
N ILE A 225 -4.60 -16.86 -12.00
CA ILE A 225 -6.04 -16.70 -12.20
C ILE A 225 -6.66 -16.13 -10.93
N ALA A 226 -7.43 -15.06 -11.08
CA ALA A 226 -8.25 -14.51 -10.01
C ALA A 226 -9.67 -14.24 -10.50
N PHE A 227 -10.63 -14.32 -9.58
CA PHE A 227 -12.02 -13.91 -9.79
C PHE A 227 -12.34 -12.70 -8.93
N GLY A 228 -13.12 -11.77 -9.47
CA GLY A 228 -13.58 -10.56 -8.81
C GLY A 228 -15.08 -10.41 -8.89
N ILE A 229 -15.63 -9.79 -7.85
CA ILE A 229 -16.99 -9.26 -7.81
C ILE A 229 -16.93 -7.80 -7.35
N SER A 230 -17.71 -6.93 -7.97
CA SER A 230 -17.90 -5.57 -7.48
C SER A 230 -19.37 -5.19 -7.44
N ARG A 231 -19.71 -4.26 -6.54
CA ARG A 231 -21.02 -3.61 -6.48
C ARG A 231 -20.84 -2.11 -6.36
N SER A 232 -21.53 -1.34 -7.19
CA SER A 232 -21.55 0.11 -7.13
C SER A 232 -22.97 0.67 -7.04
N ASN A 233 -23.13 1.77 -6.32
CA ASN A 233 -24.37 2.54 -6.29
C ASN A 233 -24.44 3.63 -7.40
N TYR A 234 -23.52 3.62 -8.36
CA TYR A 234 -23.44 4.63 -9.43
C TYR A 234 -24.82 4.87 -10.07
N ASN A 235 -25.23 6.14 -10.16
CA ASN A 235 -26.53 6.57 -10.70
C ASN A 235 -27.75 5.77 -10.14
N ASN A 236 -27.66 5.28 -8.90
CA ASN A 236 -28.67 4.43 -8.26
C ASN A 236 -29.01 3.13 -9.03
N THR A 237 -28.14 2.69 -9.96
CA THR A 237 -28.38 1.49 -10.76
C THR A 237 -28.05 0.21 -10.00
N LYS A 238 -27.33 0.27 -8.87
CA LYS A 238 -26.91 -0.93 -8.11
C LYS A 238 -26.19 -1.94 -9.02
N THR A 239 -25.24 -1.45 -9.80
CA THR A 239 -24.49 -2.27 -10.76
C THR A 239 -23.65 -3.31 -10.03
N ILE A 240 -23.65 -4.55 -10.55
CA ILE A 240 -22.78 -5.63 -10.12
C ILE A 240 -21.86 -6.00 -11.29
N GLU A 241 -20.57 -6.14 -11.05
CA GLU A 241 -19.62 -6.71 -12.01
C GLU A 241 -19.12 -8.06 -11.51
N LEU A 242 -19.08 -9.04 -12.39
CA LEU A 242 -18.36 -10.30 -12.19
C LEU A 242 -17.21 -10.33 -13.20
N ASN A 243 -15.98 -10.57 -12.76
CA ASN A 243 -14.83 -10.61 -13.65
C ASN A 243 -13.82 -11.70 -13.28
N SER A 244 -13.02 -12.06 -14.26
CA SER A 244 -11.83 -12.90 -14.09
C SER A 244 -10.61 -12.21 -14.70
N SER A 245 -9.45 -12.52 -14.14
CA SER A 245 -8.16 -12.03 -14.66
C SER A 245 -7.20 -13.20 -14.83
N PHE A 246 -6.50 -13.24 -15.96
CA PHE A 246 -5.47 -14.21 -16.29
C PHE A 246 -4.13 -13.50 -16.54
N GLN A 247 -3.13 -13.84 -15.74
CA GLN A 247 -1.76 -13.34 -15.89
C GLN A 247 -1.05 -14.07 -17.03
N VAL A 248 -0.83 -13.37 -18.14
CA VAL A 248 -0.15 -13.91 -19.33
C VAL A 248 1.35 -13.87 -19.13
N ALA A 249 1.88 -12.70 -18.75
CA ALA A 249 3.30 -12.48 -18.51
C ALA A 249 3.50 -11.46 -17.38
N ARG A 250 4.66 -11.52 -16.74
CA ARG A 250 5.09 -10.55 -15.72
C ARG A 250 6.40 -9.95 -16.18
N GLN A 251 6.54 -8.64 -16.06
CA GLN A 251 7.82 -7.99 -16.26
C GLN A 251 8.90 -8.61 -15.35
N GLY A 252 10.07 -8.89 -15.90
CA GLY A 252 11.17 -9.53 -15.20
C GLY A 252 12.28 -9.91 -16.19
N GLU A 253 13.11 -10.89 -15.83
CA GLU A 253 14.21 -11.35 -16.70
C GLU A 253 13.73 -11.90 -18.05
N THR A 254 12.54 -12.53 -18.07
CA THR A 254 12.02 -13.25 -19.24
C THR A 254 10.95 -12.51 -20.01
N SER A 255 10.45 -11.37 -19.51
CA SER A 255 9.49 -10.53 -20.23
C SER A 255 9.73 -9.05 -19.93
N PRO A 256 9.75 -8.19 -20.96
CA PRO A 256 9.84 -6.77 -20.76
C PRO A 256 8.52 -6.15 -20.28
N LEU A 257 7.41 -6.88 -20.22
CA LEU A 257 6.11 -6.29 -19.91
C LEU A 257 5.27 -7.21 -19.03
N THR A 258 4.52 -6.60 -18.12
CA THR A 258 3.42 -7.30 -17.44
C THR A 258 2.19 -7.26 -18.33
N ILE A 259 1.66 -8.44 -18.66
CA ILE A 259 0.50 -8.62 -19.53
C ILE A 259 -0.55 -9.43 -18.76
N GLN A 260 -1.75 -8.89 -18.68
CA GLN A 260 -2.90 -9.56 -18.10
C GLN A 260 -4.10 -9.43 -19.03
N ALA A 261 -4.83 -10.53 -19.20
CA ALA A 261 -6.12 -10.53 -19.86
C ALA A 261 -7.21 -10.52 -18.79
N ARG A 262 -8.27 -9.73 -18.99
CA ARG A 262 -9.45 -9.70 -18.14
C ARG A 262 -10.69 -9.89 -18.98
N ALA A 263 -11.68 -10.57 -18.42
CA ALA A 263 -13.01 -10.66 -19.01
C ALA A 263 -14.05 -10.65 -17.90
N GLY A 264 -15.24 -10.21 -18.21
CA GLY A 264 -16.31 -10.14 -17.23
C GLY A 264 -17.61 -9.67 -17.81
N VAL A 265 -18.57 -9.44 -16.93
CA VAL A 265 -19.89 -8.92 -17.25
C VAL A 265 -20.35 -8.01 -16.13
N GLU A 266 -20.83 -6.82 -16.50
CA GLU A 266 -21.59 -5.96 -15.60
C GLU A 266 -23.09 -6.12 -15.86
N GLY A 267 -23.89 -5.98 -14.80
CA GLY A 267 -25.34 -5.95 -14.86
C GLY A 267 -25.91 -4.91 -13.89
N GLN A 268 -26.95 -4.21 -14.31
CA GLN A 268 -27.63 -3.19 -13.50
C GLN A 268 -28.83 -3.76 -12.76
N GLN A 269 -29.32 -3.00 -11.78
CA GLN A 269 -30.39 -3.35 -10.85
C GLN A 269 -30.14 -4.67 -10.13
N ASN A 270 -28.95 -4.86 -9.56
CA ASN A 270 -28.52 -6.16 -9.02
C ASN A 270 -28.57 -7.28 -10.08
N PHE A 271 -28.11 -6.99 -11.29
CA PHE A 271 -27.99 -7.96 -12.40
C PHE A 271 -29.32 -8.40 -13.03
N HIS A 272 -30.38 -7.58 -12.92
CA HIS A 272 -31.67 -7.86 -13.58
C HIS A 272 -31.73 -7.36 -15.03
N ILE A 273 -30.96 -6.31 -15.35
CA ILE A 273 -31.00 -5.67 -16.66
C ILE A 273 -29.59 -5.28 -17.13
N MET A 274 -29.47 -4.94 -18.41
CA MET A 274 -28.27 -4.31 -18.98
C MET A 274 -26.98 -5.10 -18.76
N HIS A 275 -26.96 -6.34 -19.26
CA HIS A 275 -25.80 -7.23 -19.22
C HIS A 275 -24.77 -6.81 -20.27
N ARG A 276 -23.61 -6.34 -19.82
CA ARG A 276 -22.53 -5.87 -20.69
C ARG A 276 -21.28 -6.69 -20.45
N PRO A 277 -21.04 -7.71 -21.27
CA PRO A 277 -19.77 -8.41 -21.20
C PRO A 277 -18.65 -7.50 -21.70
N PHE A 278 -17.45 -7.74 -21.20
CA PHE A 278 -16.25 -7.05 -21.65
C PHE A 278 -15.06 -7.98 -21.72
N ILE A 279 -14.10 -7.59 -22.55
CA ILE A 279 -12.74 -8.14 -22.58
C ILE A 279 -11.78 -6.96 -22.48
N GLN A 280 -10.72 -7.11 -21.70
CA GLN A 280 -9.74 -6.06 -21.46
C GLN A 280 -8.34 -6.65 -21.47
N GLY A 281 -7.44 -5.99 -22.19
CA GLY A 281 -6.00 -6.22 -22.05
C GLY A 281 -5.43 -5.23 -21.05
N VAL A 282 -4.50 -5.66 -20.20
CA VAL A 282 -3.80 -4.78 -19.26
C VAL A 282 -2.30 -4.96 -19.45
N PHE A 283 -1.62 -3.86 -19.76
CA PHE A 283 -0.22 -3.81 -20.16
C PHE A 283 0.50 -2.81 -19.27
N THR A 284 1.46 -3.29 -18.49
CA THR A 284 2.19 -2.47 -17.52
C THR A 284 3.69 -2.60 -17.73
N ARG A 285 4.37 -1.46 -17.94
CA ARG A 285 5.84 -1.36 -18.00
C ARG A 285 6.33 -0.45 -16.88
N THR A 286 7.26 -0.94 -16.07
CA THR A 286 7.95 -0.15 -15.05
C THR A 286 9.39 0.11 -15.45
N PHE A 287 9.87 1.34 -15.27
CA PHE A 287 11.23 1.77 -15.51
C PHE A 287 11.92 2.10 -14.20
N ALA A 288 13.00 1.37 -13.88
CA ALA A 288 13.87 1.57 -12.72
C ALA A 288 13.11 1.71 -11.38
N ASP A 289 11.96 1.03 -11.24
CA ASP A 289 11.06 1.11 -10.09
C ASP A 289 10.56 2.52 -9.71
N ARG A 290 10.69 3.50 -10.62
CA ARG A 290 10.28 4.88 -10.38
C ARG A 290 9.05 5.29 -11.19
N VAL A 291 8.97 4.85 -12.44
CA VAL A 291 7.93 5.26 -13.39
C VAL A 291 7.25 4.04 -13.95
N SER A 292 5.93 3.96 -13.82
CA SER A 292 5.12 2.90 -14.44
C SER A 292 4.16 3.49 -15.47
N LEU A 293 4.15 2.88 -16.65
CA LEU A 293 3.19 3.16 -17.72
C LEU A 293 2.18 2.02 -17.77
N LEU A 294 0.90 2.39 -17.88
CA LEU A 294 -0.22 1.47 -17.95
C LEU A 294 -1.06 1.77 -19.19
N ALA A 295 -1.38 0.72 -19.94
CA ALA A 295 -2.42 0.75 -20.96
C ALA A 295 -3.43 -0.36 -20.67
N ALA A 296 -4.72 -0.01 -20.68
CA ALA A 296 -5.80 -0.95 -20.39
C ALA A 296 -6.92 -0.89 -21.45
N PRO A 297 -6.66 -1.25 -22.71
CA PRO A 297 -7.69 -1.26 -23.75
C PRO A 297 -8.84 -2.20 -23.38
N THR A 298 -10.06 -1.68 -23.46
CA THR A 298 -11.29 -2.39 -23.10
C THR A 298 -12.25 -2.43 -24.28
N PHE A 299 -12.77 -3.61 -24.58
CA PHE A 299 -13.85 -3.84 -25.50
C PHE A 299 -15.07 -4.27 -24.70
N ALA A 300 -16.11 -3.43 -24.67
CA ALA A 300 -17.36 -3.70 -23.99
C ALA A 300 -18.48 -3.89 -25.02
N PHE A 301 -19.32 -4.88 -24.79
CA PHE A 301 -20.43 -5.23 -25.66
C PHE A 301 -21.76 -4.87 -25.00
N ASN A 302 -22.82 -4.73 -25.80
CA ASN A 302 -24.17 -4.42 -25.32
C ASN A 302 -24.25 -3.14 -24.46
N THR A 303 -23.41 -2.14 -24.76
CA THR A 303 -23.28 -0.92 -23.96
C THR A 303 -24.48 0.02 -24.10
N ARG A 304 -25.26 -0.11 -25.17
CA ARG A 304 -26.46 0.70 -25.44
C ARG A 304 -27.65 0.20 -24.61
N ASN A 305 -28.32 1.13 -23.94
CA ASN A 305 -29.62 0.86 -23.33
C ASN A 305 -30.72 1.21 -24.35
N GLU A 306 -31.41 0.20 -24.86
CA GLU A 306 -32.47 0.40 -25.86
C GLU A 306 -33.76 0.99 -25.25
N ASP A 307 -33.93 0.87 -23.93
CA ASP A 307 -35.05 1.47 -23.20
C ASP A 307 -34.84 2.98 -22.91
N THR A 308 -33.64 3.50 -23.17
CA THR A 308 -33.32 4.93 -23.04
C THR A 308 -33.25 5.55 -24.44
N PHE A 309 -34.41 5.84 -25.04
CA PHE A 309 -34.50 6.65 -26.24
C PHE A 309 -33.87 8.04 -25.97
N THR A 310 -32.64 8.23 -26.42
CA THR A 310 -32.04 9.55 -26.56
C THR A 310 -32.44 10.07 -27.95
N PRO A 311 -33.07 11.26 -28.06
CA PRO A 311 -33.45 11.78 -29.36
C PRO A 311 -32.21 11.85 -30.28
N PRO A 312 -32.33 11.51 -31.57
CA PRO A 312 -31.21 11.39 -32.50
C PRO A 312 -30.33 12.65 -32.63
N SER A 313 -30.79 13.80 -32.13
CA SER A 313 -30.11 15.09 -32.20
C SER A 313 -28.86 15.23 -31.31
N LEU A 314 -28.53 14.24 -30.48
CA LEU A 314 -27.35 14.28 -29.59
C LEU A 314 -26.27 13.24 -29.91
N ILE A 315 -26.46 12.42 -30.96
CA ILE A 315 -25.45 11.46 -31.40
C ILE A 315 -24.79 12.03 -32.67
N TYR A 316 -23.53 12.42 -32.55
CA TYR A 316 -22.70 12.77 -33.69
C TYR A 316 -22.56 11.55 -34.61
N GLY A 317 -23.18 11.62 -35.79
CA GLY A 317 -22.92 10.76 -36.94
C GLY A 317 -23.40 9.31 -36.81
N GLY A 318 -24.55 9.00 -37.42
CA GLY A 318 -24.92 7.63 -37.75
C GLY A 318 -26.42 7.40 -37.82
N GLU A 319 -27.01 7.67 -38.99
CA GLU A 319 -28.22 6.97 -39.41
C GLU A 319 -27.91 5.46 -39.42
N PHE A 320 -28.50 4.71 -38.50
CA PHE A 320 -28.53 3.25 -38.60
C PHE A 320 -29.89 2.85 -39.15
N ASN A 321 -29.89 2.52 -40.43
CA ASN A 321 -31.00 1.91 -41.14
C ASN A 321 -31.22 0.51 -40.55
N ASN A 322 -32.25 0.34 -39.73
CA ASN A 322 -32.63 -0.94 -39.16
C ASN A 322 -33.45 -1.74 -40.20
N THR A 323 -32.75 -2.57 -40.97
CA THR A 323 -33.36 -3.76 -41.60
C THR A 323 -32.66 -4.99 -41.07
N GLN A 324 -33.28 -5.64 -40.07
CA GLN A 324 -33.69 -7.05 -40.09
C GLN A 324 -34.52 -7.37 -38.86
#